data_AF-A0A6A3PRW5-F1
#
_entry.id   AF-A0A6A3PRW5-F1
#
_cell.length_a   1.000
_cell.length_b   1.000
_cell.length_c   1.000
_cell.angle_alpha   90.00
_cell.angle_beta   90.00
_cell.angle_gamma   90.00
#
_symmetry.space_group_name_H-M   'P 1'
#
loop_
_entity.id
_entity.type
_entity.pdbx_description
1 polymer ?
#
loop_
_entity_poly.entity_id
_entity_poly.type
_entity_poly.pdbx_seq_one_letter_code
_entity_poly.pdbx_strand_id
1 'polypeptide(L)'
;MEQTTGFPDYTPNLSKTTELEVVRARWDPPLFKVLWDSAPWDDMFRQRLKFLILHSTDDLSARAKSDLVDIVEFMWTLRRTFWLIGHWFFIDHHRDDYSADLHTERKKECDCGVEIRPKSDVGRAALQAHSVGCRIR
;
A
#
# COMPACT_ATOMS: atom_id res chain seq x y z
N MET A 1 -1.93 -9.01 -25.09
CA MET A 1 -2.75 -9.88 -24.22
C MET A 1 -4.20 -9.70 -24.65
N GLU A 2 -4.83 -10.77 -25.12
CA GLU A 2 -6.27 -10.77 -25.45
C GLU A 2 -7.06 -11.33 -24.25
N GLN A 3 -8.14 -10.64 -23.90
CA GLN A 3 -9.04 -11.00 -22.81
C GLN A 3 -9.80 -12.28 -23.17
N THR A 4 -9.91 -13.21 -22.22
CA THR A 4 -10.68 -14.44 -22.39
C THR A 4 -12.17 -14.12 -22.54
N THR A 5 -12.76 -14.56 -23.64
CA THR A 5 -14.19 -14.40 -23.94
C THR A 5 -15.04 -14.91 -22.76
N GLY A 6 -15.88 -14.05 -22.20
CA GLY A 6 -16.79 -14.37 -21.09
C GLY A 6 -16.35 -13.88 -19.71
N PHE A 7 -15.13 -13.38 -19.54
CA PHE A 7 -14.70 -12.73 -18.29
C PHE A 7 -14.71 -11.21 -18.44
N PRO A 8 -15.33 -10.44 -17.51
CA PRO A 8 -15.26 -8.99 -17.53
C PRO A 8 -13.82 -8.49 -17.38
N ASP A 9 -13.51 -7.38 -18.06
CA ASP A 9 -12.19 -6.75 -17.94
C ASP A 9 -12.13 -5.92 -16.64
N TYR A 10 -11.75 -6.57 -15.54
CA TYR A 10 -11.72 -5.92 -14.23
C TYR A 10 -10.50 -5.00 -14.04
N THR A 11 -9.51 -5.04 -14.94
CA THR A 11 -8.28 -4.25 -14.81
C THR A 11 -7.96 -3.58 -16.14
N PRO A 12 -7.79 -2.24 -16.19
CA PRO A 12 -7.43 -1.55 -17.42
C PRO A 12 -6.18 -2.18 -18.05
N ASN A 13 -6.29 -2.58 -19.30
CA ASN A 13 -5.18 -3.05 -20.11
C ASN A 13 -4.34 -1.86 -20.56
N LEU A 14 -3.33 -1.54 -19.76
CA LEU A 14 -2.40 -0.43 -20.00
C LEU A 14 -1.55 -0.61 -21.28
N SER A 15 -1.56 -1.78 -21.93
CA SER A 15 -0.93 -1.95 -23.24
C SER A 15 -1.76 -1.36 -24.38
N LYS A 16 -3.05 -1.08 -24.16
CA LYS A 16 -3.92 -0.41 -25.13
C LYS A 16 -3.90 1.09 -24.86
N THR A 17 -3.53 1.88 -25.86
CA THR A 17 -3.41 3.33 -25.76
C THR A 17 -4.69 4.00 -25.26
N THR A 18 -5.85 3.56 -25.74
CA THR A 18 -7.16 4.12 -25.36
C THR A 18 -7.46 3.94 -23.87
N GLU A 19 -7.18 2.76 -23.31
CA GLU A 19 -7.41 2.51 -21.88
C GLU A 19 -6.37 3.23 -21.01
N LEU A 20 -5.11 3.31 -21.48
CA LEU A 20 -4.06 4.09 -20.82
C LEU A 20 -4.44 5.58 -20.74
N GLU A 21 -4.96 6.16 -21.82
CA GLU A 21 -5.43 7.55 -21.85
C GLU A 21 -6.60 7.78 -20.89
N VAL A 22 -7.56 6.86 -20.82
CA VAL A 22 -8.67 6.93 -19.84
C VAL A 22 -8.15 6.92 -18.41
N VAL A 23 -7.14 6.10 -18.10
CA VAL A 23 -6.55 6.04 -16.76
C VAL A 23 -5.76 7.32 -16.46
N ARG A 24 -4.98 7.83 -17.42
CA ARG A 24 -4.27 9.13 -17.30
C ARG A 24 -5.22 10.29 -17.05
N ALA A 25 -6.37 10.32 -17.74
CA ALA A 25 -7.37 11.38 -17.57
C ALA A 25 -7.97 11.44 -16.16
N ARG A 26 -7.93 10.34 -15.39
CA ARG A 26 -8.38 10.30 -13.99
C ARG A 26 -7.38 10.92 -13.01
N TRP A 27 -6.14 11.14 -13.43
CA TRP A 27 -5.12 11.74 -12.58
C TRP A 27 -5.37 13.24 -12.43
N ASP A 28 -5.72 13.64 -11.22
CA ASP A 28 -5.97 15.03 -10.80
C ASP A 28 -4.95 15.40 -9.70
N PRO A 29 -3.80 16.01 -10.06
CA PRO A 29 -2.77 16.37 -9.09
C PRO A 29 -3.25 17.33 -7.99
N PRO A 30 -4.01 18.40 -8.29
CA PRO A 30 -4.59 19.25 -7.25
C PRO A 30 -5.43 18.48 -6.22
N LEU A 31 -6.34 17.61 -6.68
CA LEU A 31 -7.15 16.80 -5.77
C LEU A 31 -6.29 15.82 -4.96
N PHE A 32 -5.28 15.21 -5.58
CA PHE A 32 -4.35 14.32 -4.88
C PHE A 32 -3.55 15.07 -3.82
N LYS A 33 -3.13 16.31 -4.07
CA LYS A 33 -2.40 17.12 -3.08
C LYS A 33 -3.26 17.39 -1.84
N VAL A 34 -4.53 17.72 -2.02
CA VAL A 34 -5.48 17.88 -0.90
C VAL A 34 -5.63 16.57 -0.12
N LEU A 35 -5.77 15.45 -0.82
CA LEU A 35 -5.80 14.14 -0.19
C LEU A 35 -4.50 13.86 0.58
N TRP A 36 -3.35 14.14 -0.02
CA TRP A 36 -2.03 13.90 0.58
C TRP A 36 -1.82 14.71 1.86
N ASP A 37 -2.19 15.99 1.84
CA ASP A 37 -2.09 16.91 2.97
C ASP A 37 -3.01 16.49 4.13
N SER A 38 -4.07 15.72 3.86
CA SER A 38 -4.92 15.14 4.91
C SER A 38 -4.28 13.98 5.68
N ALA A 39 -3.11 13.49 5.25
CA ALA A 39 -2.42 12.34 5.83
C ALA A 39 -3.34 11.09 6.00
N PRO A 40 -3.93 10.57 4.91
CA PRO A 40 -4.98 9.54 4.96
C PRO A 40 -4.48 8.22 5.57
N TRP A 41 -3.18 7.99 5.60
CA TRP A 41 -2.55 6.87 6.29
C TRP A 41 -2.69 6.94 7.82
N ASP A 42 -2.77 8.14 8.42
CA ASP A 42 -3.04 8.31 9.84
C ASP A 42 -4.46 7.86 10.17
N ASP A 43 -5.44 8.24 9.35
CA ASP A 43 -6.83 7.82 9.48
C ASP A 43 -6.99 6.32 9.27
N MET A 44 -6.42 5.78 8.20
CA MET A 44 -6.38 4.33 7.94
C MET A 44 -5.84 3.57 9.15
N PHE A 45 -4.72 4.03 9.73
CA PHE A 45 -4.14 3.37 10.89
C PHE A 45 -5.00 3.53 12.15
N ARG A 46 -5.57 4.71 12.41
CA ARG A 46 -6.42 4.96 13.58
C ARG A 46 -7.71 4.15 13.57
N GLN A 47 -8.29 3.97 12.38
CA GLN A 47 -9.54 3.26 12.14
C GLN A 47 -9.38 1.75 11.91
N ARG A 48 -8.14 1.23 11.92
CA ARG A 48 -7.89 -0.22 11.82
C ARG A 48 -8.60 -0.99 12.95
N LEU A 49 -8.91 -2.26 12.68
CA LEU A 49 -9.40 -3.18 13.71
C LEU A 49 -8.32 -3.39 14.79
N LYS A 50 -8.71 -3.31 16.07
CA LYS A 50 -7.80 -3.38 17.23
C LYS A 50 -8.04 -4.63 18.09
N PHE A 51 -8.78 -5.61 17.58
CA PHE A 51 -9.03 -6.87 18.24
C PHE A 51 -8.42 -8.03 17.47
N LEU A 52 -8.13 -9.12 18.17
CA LEU A 52 -7.64 -10.36 17.60
C LEU A 52 -8.83 -11.21 17.16
N ILE A 53 -8.82 -11.70 15.92
CA ILE A 53 -9.95 -12.47 15.36
C ILE A 53 -9.93 -13.93 15.86
N LEU A 54 -8.74 -14.51 16.05
CA LEU A 54 -8.55 -15.94 16.33
C LEU A 54 -8.09 -16.25 17.77
N HIS A 55 -7.76 -15.23 18.56
CA HIS A 55 -7.14 -15.40 19.88
C HIS A 55 -7.74 -14.44 20.91
N SER A 56 -7.82 -14.85 22.18
CA SER A 56 -8.06 -13.94 23.30
C SER A 56 -6.74 -13.33 23.77
N THR A 57 -6.76 -12.07 24.21
CA THR A 57 -5.60 -11.41 24.81
C THR A 57 -5.19 -12.05 26.13
N ASP A 58 -6.13 -12.65 26.86
CA ASP A 58 -5.86 -13.26 28.17
C ASP A 58 -5.05 -14.55 28.03
N ASP A 59 -5.21 -15.25 26.91
CA ASP A 59 -4.52 -16.51 26.60
C ASP A 59 -3.11 -16.29 26.04
N LEU A 60 -2.72 -15.04 25.77
CA LEU A 60 -1.41 -14.72 25.23
C LEU A 60 -0.33 -14.70 26.31
N SER A 61 0.81 -15.32 26.00
CA SER A 61 2.03 -15.20 26.79
C SER A 61 2.52 -13.75 26.86
N ALA A 62 3.31 -13.42 27.88
CA ALA A 62 3.94 -12.10 28.00
C ALA A 62 4.78 -11.74 26.77
N ARG A 63 5.47 -12.72 26.18
CA ARG A 63 6.24 -12.53 24.95
C ARG A 63 5.33 -12.19 23.77
N ALA A 64 4.24 -12.93 23.57
CA ALA A 64 3.30 -12.66 22.48
C ALA A 64 2.64 -11.27 22.63
N LYS A 65 2.33 -10.85 23.86
CA LYS A 65 1.84 -9.49 24.13
C LYS A 65 2.88 -8.42 23.75
N SER A 66 4.15 -8.64 24.08
CA SER A 66 5.24 -7.75 23.67
C SER A 66 5.40 -7.70 22.15
N ASP A 67 5.39 -8.85 21.48
CA ASP A 67 5.51 -8.93 20.02
C ASP A 67 4.36 -8.18 19.31
N LEU A 68 3.14 -8.20 19.87
CA LEU A 68 2.02 -7.42 19.34
C LEU A 68 2.26 -5.91 19.43
N VAL A 69 2.86 -5.42 20.52
CA VAL A 69 3.23 -4.00 20.65
C VAL A 69 4.24 -3.63 19.57
N ASP A 70 5.27 -4.45 19.38
CA ASP A 70 6.30 -4.22 18.35
C ASP A 70 5.71 -4.20 16.94
N ILE A 71 4.75 -5.10 16.64
CA ILE A 71 4.05 -5.13 15.35
C ILE A 71 3.22 -3.87 15.16
N VAL A 72 2.50 -3.42 16.18
CA VAL A 72 1.68 -2.21 16.10
C VAL A 72 2.55 -0.97 15.90
N GLU A 73 3.69 -0.86 16.60
CA GLU A 73 4.66 0.22 16.42
C GLU A 73 5.28 0.19 15.02
N PHE A 74 5.61 -0.99 14.53
CA PHE A 74 6.10 -1.18 13.17
C PHE A 74 5.07 -0.73 12.11
N MET A 75 3.80 -1.16 12.26
CA MET A 75 2.72 -0.73 11.38
C MET A 75 2.49 0.78 11.43
N TRP A 76 2.62 1.41 12.61
CA TRP A 76 2.56 2.87 12.74
C TRP A 76 3.69 3.55 11.98
N THR A 77 4.91 3.05 12.13
CA THR A 77 6.11 3.61 11.48
C THR A 77 5.99 3.55 9.95
N LEU A 78 5.46 2.46 9.41
CA LEU A 78 5.33 2.25 7.96
C LEU A 78 3.94 2.56 7.38
N ARG A 79 3.03 3.16 8.14
CA ARG A 79 1.62 3.34 7.72
C ARG A 79 1.47 4.08 6.39
N ARG A 80 2.30 5.07 6.11
CA ARG A 80 2.31 5.80 4.83
C ARG A 80 2.70 4.87 3.68
N THR A 81 3.74 4.06 3.86
CA THR A 81 4.16 3.07 2.87
C THR A 81 3.09 2.00 2.66
N PHE A 82 2.47 1.49 3.72
CA PHE A 82 1.32 0.56 3.60
C PHE A 82 0.16 1.18 2.81
N TRP A 83 -0.15 2.46 3.06
CA TRP A 83 -1.18 3.16 2.32
C TRP A 83 -0.81 3.29 0.84
N LEU A 84 0.42 3.69 0.51
CA LEU A 84 0.92 3.83 -0.87
C LEU A 84 0.96 2.51 -1.65
N ILE A 85 1.31 1.41 -1.00
CA ILE A 85 1.36 0.06 -1.59
C ILE A 85 -0.06 -0.50 -1.76
N GLY A 86 -0.92 -0.31 -0.77
CA GLY A 86 -2.28 -0.86 -0.76
C GLY A 86 -3.27 -0.11 -1.64
N HIS A 87 -3.04 1.18 -1.91
CA HIS A 87 -3.97 1.99 -2.70
C HIS A 87 -3.62 1.98 -4.19
N TRP A 88 -4.61 1.62 -5.01
CA TRP A 88 -4.53 1.69 -6.46
C TRP A 88 -4.92 3.07 -6.96
N PHE A 89 -3.92 3.94 -7.08
CA PHE A 89 -4.00 5.16 -7.87
C PHE A 89 -2.90 5.18 -8.93
N PHE A 90 -3.23 5.76 -10.09
CA PHE A 90 -2.32 5.96 -11.21
C PHE A 90 -1.78 7.39 -11.18
N ILE A 91 -0.46 7.54 -11.27
CA ILE A 91 0.19 8.84 -11.40
C ILE A 91 0.62 8.99 -12.86
N ASP A 92 0.06 9.96 -13.58
CA ASP A 92 0.54 10.29 -14.92
C ASP A 92 1.80 11.15 -14.82
N HIS A 93 2.96 10.49 -14.70
CA HIS A 93 4.26 11.13 -14.48
C HIS A 93 4.78 11.97 -15.66
N HIS A 94 4.06 11.99 -16.78
CA HIS A 94 4.34 12.90 -17.91
C HIS A 94 3.50 14.17 -17.89
N ARG A 95 2.57 14.32 -16.94
CA ARG A 95 1.62 15.43 -16.91
C ARG A 95 2.29 16.75 -16.54
N ASP A 96 3.08 16.74 -15.47
CA ASP A 96 3.78 17.90 -14.92
C ASP A 96 4.94 17.45 -14.01
N ASP A 97 5.82 18.39 -13.64
CA ASP A 97 6.99 18.11 -12.80
C ASP A 97 6.59 17.53 -11.44
N TYR A 98 5.50 18.01 -10.84
CA TYR A 98 4.97 17.49 -9.58
C TYR A 98 4.61 16.00 -9.69
N SER A 99 3.94 15.60 -10.76
CA SER A 99 3.55 14.22 -10.99
C SER A 99 4.76 13.32 -11.25
N ALA A 100 5.79 13.84 -11.94
CA ALA A 100 7.04 13.14 -12.16
C ALA A 100 7.81 12.90 -10.85
N ASP A 101 7.92 13.92 -10.01
CA ASP A 101 8.56 13.86 -8.70
C ASP A 101 7.81 12.90 -7.78
N LEU A 102 6.48 13.04 -7.68
CA LEU A 102 5.64 12.19 -6.85
C LEU A 102 5.73 10.72 -7.26
N HIS A 103 5.74 10.41 -8.56
CA HIS A 103 5.93 9.05 -9.06
C HIS A 103 7.28 8.48 -8.63
N THR A 104 8.34 9.29 -8.69
CA THR A 104 9.70 8.90 -8.31
C THR A 104 9.83 8.68 -6.79
N GLU A 105 9.27 9.59 -5.99
CA GLU A 105 9.24 9.48 -4.53
C GLU A 105 8.44 8.27 -4.07
N ARG A 106 7.24 8.06 -4.64
CA ARG A 106 6.42 6.88 -4.37
C ARG A 106 7.21 5.59 -4.63
N LYS A 107 7.91 5.52 -5.77
CA LYS A 107 8.73 4.34 -6.10
C LYS A 107 9.82 4.12 -5.05
N LYS A 108 10.54 5.17 -4.66
CA LYS A 108 11.57 5.10 -3.61
C LYS A 108 11.00 4.65 -2.27
N GLU A 109 9.87 5.21 -1.84
CA GLU A 109 9.23 4.84 -0.56
C GLU A 109 8.75 3.38 -0.56
N CYS A 110 8.17 2.91 -1.66
CA CYS A 110 7.81 1.50 -1.81
C CYS A 110 9.04 0.60 -1.75
N ASP A 111 10.12 0.94 -2.47
CA ASP A 111 11.35 0.15 -2.52
C ASP A 111 12.05 0.15 -1.13
N CYS A 112 12.10 1.28 -0.42
CA CYS A 112 12.68 1.39 0.93
C CYS A 112 11.82 0.72 2.02
N GLY A 113 10.49 0.80 1.93
CA GLY A 113 9.60 0.14 2.89
C GLY A 113 9.69 -1.38 2.89
N VAL A 114 10.11 -1.96 1.75
CA VAL A 114 10.42 -3.39 1.65
C VAL A 114 11.70 -3.77 2.42
N GLU A 115 12.59 -2.81 2.68
CA GLU A 115 13.88 -3.04 3.34
C GLU A 115 13.81 -2.92 4.87
N ILE A 116 12.86 -2.14 5.40
CA ILE A 116 12.66 -1.96 6.85
C ILE A 116 12.07 -3.26 7.43
N ARG A 117 12.91 -4.07 8.07
CA ARG A 117 12.51 -5.35 8.66
C ARG A 117 11.91 -5.17 10.07
N PRO A 118 10.82 -5.87 10.39
CA PRO A 118 10.34 -5.97 11.75
C PRO A 118 11.39 -6.56 12.69
N LYS A 119 11.48 -6.03 13.90
CA LYS A 119 12.40 -6.50 14.95
C LYS A 119 12.03 -7.91 15.44
N SER A 120 10.75 -8.24 15.47
CA SER A 120 10.26 -9.57 15.86
C SER A 120 10.18 -10.53 14.65
N ASP A 121 10.48 -11.81 14.90
CA ASP A 121 10.36 -12.87 13.89
C ASP A 121 8.92 -13.03 13.37
N VAL A 122 7.94 -12.73 14.24
CA VAL A 122 6.51 -12.70 13.90
C VAL A 122 6.20 -11.56 12.92
N GLY A 123 6.74 -10.37 13.16
CA GLY A 123 6.62 -9.27 12.21
C GLY A 123 7.25 -9.61 10.86
N ARG A 124 8.43 -10.26 10.88
CA ARG A 124 9.15 -10.67 9.67
C ARG A 124 8.31 -11.62 8.80
N ALA A 125 7.57 -12.54 9.41
CA ALA A 125 6.65 -13.44 8.72
C ALA A 125 5.45 -12.70 8.09
N ALA A 126 4.90 -11.68 8.77
CA ALA A 126 3.79 -10.87 8.25
C ALA A 126 4.17 -10.05 7.01
N LEU A 127 5.41 -9.52 6.95
CA LEU A 127 5.91 -8.78 5.79
C LEU A 127 6.12 -9.68 4.57
N GLN A 128 6.55 -10.93 4.80
CA GLN A 128 6.86 -11.88 3.74
C GLN A 128 5.62 -12.31 2.96
N ALA A 129 4.43 -12.31 3.58
CA ALA A 129 3.15 -12.53 2.91
C ALA A 129 2.74 -11.38 1.96
N HIS A 130 3.06 -10.13 2.30
CA HIS A 130 2.78 -8.97 1.45
C HIS A 130 3.77 -8.83 0.28
N SER A 131 5.05 -9.21 0.47
CA SER A 131 6.07 -9.12 -0.58
C SER A 131 5.85 -10.05 -1.78
N VAL A 132 5.11 -11.16 -1.62
CA VAL A 132 4.81 -12.09 -2.73
C VAL A 132 3.84 -11.45 -3.73
N GLY A 133 2.97 -10.53 -3.30
CA GLY A 133 2.07 -9.79 -4.18
C GLY A 133 2.75 -8.68 -4.99
N CYS A 134 3.86 -8.13 -4.50
CA CYS A 134 4.59 -7.05 -5.18
C CYS A 134 5.54 -7.55 -6.27
N ARG A 135 5.84 -8.86 -6.33
CA ARG A 135 6.76 -9.46 -7.31
C ARG A 135 6.05 -10.03 -8.55
N ILE A 136 4.71 -9.92 -8.62
CA ILE A 136 3.88 -10.39 -9.74
C ILE A 136 3.39 -9.21 -10.62
N ARG A 137 3.99 -8.02 -10.51
CA ARG A 137 3.80 -6.93 -11.49
C ARG A 137 5.13 -6.38 -11.97
#